data_AF-A0A356KCR5-F1
#
_entry.id   AF-A0A356KCR5-F1
#
_cell.length_a   1.000
_cell.length_b   1.000
_cell.length_c   1.000
_cell.angle_alpha   90.00
_cell.angle_beta   90.00
_cell.angle_gamma   90.00
#
_symmetry.space_group_name_H-M   'P 1'
#
loop_
_entity.id
_entity.type
_entity.pdbx_description
1 polymer ?
#
loop_
_entity_poly.entity_id
_entity_poly.type
_entity_poly.pdbx_seq_one_letter_code
_entity_poly.pdbx_strand_id
1 'polypeptide(L)'
;ELSYDAIRSVRVDGTEPIPRLDELLTSFPDTRFNIDPKSDASVTPLLRLIQDIGAEHRVCIGSFSDRRIRRVRQAIPGICTSMGPIETLRARITSLGIPTGSFEASAAQVPIRWNGIKIVDQRFVDAIHRRGLQLHVWTVNDPTQMEELLDLGVDGIMTDQPAILKRILISRQQWAD
;
A
#
# COMPACT_ATOMS: atom_id res chain seq x y z
N GLU A 1 -18.78 9.14 18.72
CA GLU A 1 -17.62 9.72 18.00
C GLU A 1 -16.90 10.70 18.91
N LEU A 2 -15.59 10.89 18.74
CA LEU A 2 -14.78 11.85 19.52
C LEU A 2 -14.41 13.04 18.63
N SER A 3 -14.38 14.26 19.18
CA SER A 3 -13.90 15.45 18.46
C SER A 3 -12.37 15.43 18.32
N TYR A 4 -11.84 16.18 17.35
CA TYR A 4 -10.39 16.32 17.22
C TYR A 4 -9.74 16.90 18.48
N ASP A 5 -10.37 17.88 19.12
CA ASP A 5 -9.86 18.46 20.38
C ASP A 5 -9.74 17.42 21.50
N ALA A 6 -10.68 16.48 21.58
CA ALA A 6 -10.61 15.37 22.53
C ALA A 6 -9.51 14.35 22.15
N ILE A 7 -9.25 14.16 20.86
CA ILE A 7 -8.23 13.22 20.36
C ILE A 7 -6.81 13.81 20.49
N ARG A 8 -6.62 15.12 20.33
CA ARG A 8 -5.30 15.76 20.35
C ARG A 8 -4.56 15.57 21.69
N SER A 9 -5.30 15.44 22.78
CA SER A 9 -4.72 15.18 24.11
C SER A 9 -4.40 13.71 24.36
N VAL A 10 -4.91 12.79 23.52
CA VAL A 10 -4.58 11.36 23.61
C VAL A 10 -3.12 11.15 23.24
N ARG A 11 -2.50 10.17 23.89
CA ARG A 11 -1.12 9.76 23.64
C ARG A 11 -1.06 8.29 23.23
N VAL A 12 -0.28 8.00 22.21
CA VAL A 12 0.09 6.63 21.81
C VAL A 12 1.04 6.09 22.85
N ASP A 13 0.70 4.97 23.50
CA ASP A 13 1.45 4.36 24.59
C ASP A 13 1.88 5.34 25.72
N GLY A 14 1.11 6.42 25.91
CA GLY A 14 1.37 7.44 26.91
C GLY A 14 2.45 8.47 26.55
N THR A 15 3.09 8.39 25.38
CA THR A 15 4.25 9.22 25.03
C THR A 15 3.96 10.28 23.98
N GLU A 16 3.54 9.87 22.78
CA GLU A 16 3.46 10.75 21.61
C GLU A 16 2.02 11.11 21.24
N PRO A 17 1.73 12.34 20.76
CA PRO A 17 0.39 12.70 20.29
C PRO A 17 0.03 11.94 19.01
N ILE A 18 -1.27 11.80 18.74
CA ILE A 18 -1.75 11.27 17.46
C ILE A 18 -1.47 12.32 16.37
N PRO A 19 -0.64 12.02 15.35
CA PRO A 19 -0.26 12.99 14.34
C PRO A 19 -1.42 13.31 13.39
N ARG A 20 -1.44 14.53 12.85
CA ARG A 20 -2.34 14.86 11.73
C ARG A 20 -1.68 14.50 10.40
N LEU A 21 -2.50 14.11 9.43
CA LEU A 21 -1.99 13.75 8.11
C LEU A 21 -1.39 14.94 7.35
N ASP A 22 -1.91 16.16 7.55
CA ASP A 22 -1.38 17.36 6.91
C ASP A 22 0.02 17.71 7.43
N GLU A 23 0.24 17.56 8.74
CA GLU A 23 1.57 17.69 9.37
C GLU A 23 2.57 16.69 8.79
N LEU A 24 2.17 15.43 8.58
CA LEU A 24 3.04 14.41 7.98
C LEU A 24 3.36 14.74 6.51
N LEU A 25 2.35 15.07 5.72
CA LEU A 25 2.54 15.38 4.31
C LEU A 25 3.41 16.63 4.12
N THR A 26 3.30 17.63 4.99
CA THR A 26 4.10 18.86 4.92
C THR A 26 5.52 18.68 5.46
N SER A 27 5.70 17.90 6.53
CA SER A 27 7.01 17.67 7.15
C SER A 27 7.92 16.77 6.32
N PHE A 28 7.35 15.92 5.47
CA PHE A 28 8.09 14.99 4.61
C PHE A 28 7.72 15.20 3.13
N PRO A 29 8.19 16.30 2.50
CA PRO A 29 7.77 16.69 1.16
C PRO A 29 8.21 15.68 0.08
N ASP A 30 9.37 15.05 0.26
CA ASP A 30 9.95 14.12 -0.74
C ASP A 30 9.56 12.65 -0.49
N THR A 31 8.93 12.36 0.64
CA THR A 31 8.55 10.98 0.99
C THR A 31 7.27 10.56 0.27
N ARG A 32 7.28 9.33 -0.26
CA ARG A 32 6.10 8.67 -0.81
C ARG A 32 5.27 8.04 0.31
N PHE A 33 3.96 8.24 0.26
CA PHE A 33 3.02 7.74 1.27
C PHE A 33 2.13 6.65 0.70
N ASN A 34 1.94 5.56 1.45
CA ASN A 34 0.90 4.57 1.20
C ASN A 34 -0.21 4.74 2.24
N ILE A 35 -1.43 5.05 1.81
CA ILE A 35 -2.53 5.46 2.71
C ILE A 35 -3.75 4.56 2.51
N ASP A 36 -4.31 4.02 3.59
CA ASP A 36 -5.59 3.30 3.59
C ASP A 36 -6.68 4.10 4.34
N PRO A 37 -7.65 4.73 3.64
CA PRO A 37 -8.80 5.33 4.30
C PRO A 37 -9.64 4.25 4.97
N LYS A 38 -9.63 4.26 6.31
CA LYS A 38 -10.28 3.22 7.13
C LYS A 38 -11.79 3.28 7.13
N SER A 39 -12.43 4.36 6.66
CA SER A 39 -13.90 4.46 6.54
C SER A 39 -14.34 5.11 5.23
N ASP A 40 -15.61 4.93 4.83
CA ASP A 40 -16.18 5.61 3.66
C ASP A 40 -16.23 7.13 3.86
N ALA A 41 -16.41 7.58 5.10
CA ALA A 41 -16.45 8.99 5.47
C ALA A 41 -15.08 9.68 5.34
N SER A 42 -13.98 8.93 5.51
CA SER A 42 -12.63 9.52 5.44
C SER A 42 -12.14 9.74 4.01
N VAL A 43 -12.76 9.14 2.99
CA VAL A 43 -12.31 9.25 1.59
C VAL A 43 -12.34 10.69 1.09
N THR A 44 -13.46 11.40 1.26
CA THR A 44 -13.59 12.77 0.71
C THR A 44 -12.65 13.77 1.41
N PRO A 45 -12.56 13.80 2.76
CA PRO A 45 -11.58 14.66 3.44
C PRO A 45 -10.13 14.33 3.08
N LEU A 46 -9.79 13.05 2.94
CA LEU A 46 -8.44 12.62 2.54
C LEU A 46 -8.06 13.19 1.17
N LEU A 47 -8.93 13.02 0.17
CA LEU A 47 -8.65 13.46 -1.19
C LEU A 47 -8.54 14.98 -1.29
N ARG A 48 -9.43 15.72 -0.61
CA ARG A 48 -9.33 17.19 -0.52
C ARG A 48 -7.99 17.62 0.06
N LEU A 49 -7.58 17.02 1.17
CA LEU A 49 -6.30 17.35 1.80
C LEU A 49 -5.11 17.08 0.88
N ILE A 50 -5.10 15.95 0.17
CA ILE A 50 -4.04 15.62 -0.78
C ILE A 50 -3.95 16.66 -1.90
N GLN A 51 -5.11 17.08 -2.44
CA GLN A 51 -5.19 18.10 -3.50
C GLN A 51 -4.78 19.48 -3.00
N ASP A 52 -5.23 19.88 -1.81
CA ASP A 52 -4.89 21.17 -1.20
C ASP A 52 -3.37 21.31 -0.96
N ILE A 53 -2.69 20.20 -0.65
CA ILE A 53 -1.23 20.14 -0.47
C ILE A 53 -0.48 19.93 -1.81
N GLY A 54 -1.15 19.46 -2.86
CA GLY A 54 -0.50 19.08 -4.13
C GLY A 54 0.34 17.81 -4.03
N ALA A 55 -0.07 16.85 -3.20
CA ALA A 55 0.68 15.62 -2.89
C ALA A 55 0.30 14.39 -3.74
N GLU A 56 -0.54 14.54 -4.78
CA GLU A 56 -1.08 13.44 -5.58
C GLU A 56 0.02 12.54 -6.19
N HIS A 57 1.11 13.15 -6.63
CA HIS A 57 2.22 12.47 -7.30
C HIS A 57 3.06 11.55 -6.40
N ARG A 58 2.89 11.65 -5.07
CA ARG A 58 3.66 10.89 -4.07
C ARG A 58 2.78 10.13 -3.09
N VAL A 59 1.47 10.07 -3.32
CA VAL A 59 0.53 9.29 -2.51
C VAL A 59 0.00 8.12 -3.33
N CYS A 60 0.08 6.92 -2.78
CA CYS A 60 -0.66 5.76 -3.26
C CYS A 60 -1.75 5.37 -2.27
N ILE A 61 -2.98 5.17 -2.77
CA ILE A 61 -4.14 4.88 -1.92
C ILE A 61 -4.54 3.41 -2.06
N GLY A 62 -4.46 2.66 -0.96
CA GLY A 62 -4.93 1.28 -0.87
C GLY A 62 -6.25 1.17 -0.10
N SER A 63 -6.98 0.07 -0.25
CA SER A 63 -8.10 -0.26 0.64
C SER A 63 -8.61 -1.68 0.45
N PHE A 64 -9.11 -2.29 1.52
CA PHE A 64 -9.85 -3.56 1.49
C PHE A 64 -11.30 -3.43 0.98
N SER A 65 -11.62 -2.33 0.30
CA SER A 65 -12.97 -2.04 -0.21
C SER A 65 -12.89 -1.56 -1.65
N ASP A 66 -13.37 -2.38 -2.59
CA ASP A 66 -13.43 -1.99 -4.00
C ASP A 66 -14.29 -0.74 -4.22
N ARG A 67 -15.31 -0.53 -3.36
CA ARG A 67 -16.13 0.70 -3.39
C ARG A 67 -15.26 1.93 -3.10
N ARG A 68 -14.38 1.88 -2.09
CA ARG A 68 -13.51 3.01 -1.76
C ARG A 68 -12.47 3.26 -2.85
N ILE A 69 -11.84 2.21 -3.37
CA ILE A 69 -10.90 2.33 -4.48
C ILE A 69 -11.56 2.98 -5.71
N ARG A 70 -12.76 2.54 -6.10
CA ARG A 70 -13.50 3.17 -7.21
C ARG A 70 -13.80 4.65 -6.95
N ARG A 71 -14.24 5.00 -5.73
CA ARG A 71 -14.51 6.41 -5.36
C ARG A 71 -13.24 7.27 -5.45
N VAL A 72 -12.09 6.74 -5.04
CA VAL A 72 -10.80 7.43 -5.17
C VAL A 72 -10.45 7.69 -6.64
N ARG A 73 -10.50 6.65 -7.48
CA ARG A 73 -10.18 6.77 -8.92
C ARG A 73 -11.14 7.71 -9.66
N GLN A 74 -12.42 7.72 -9.29
CA GLN A 74 -13.40 8.64 -9.87
C GLN A 74 -13.18 10.09 -9.47
N ALA A 75 -12.76 10.33 -8.22
CA ALA A 75 -12.55 11.67 -7.70
C ALA A 75 -11.24 12.29 -8.19
N ILE A 76 -10.17 11.48 -8.33
CA ILE A 76 -8.87 11.93 -8.86
C ILE A 76 -8.39 10.90 -9.89
N PRO A 77 -8.78 11.04 -11.17
CA PRO A 77 -8.30 10.17 -12.24
C PRO A 77 -6.77 10.18 -12.33
N GLY A 78 -6.15 9.00 -12.37
CA GLY A 78 -4.70 8.86 -12.49
C GLY A 78 -3.91 8.89 -11.17
N ILE A 79 -4.55 9.12 -10.02
CA ILE A 79 -3.86 8.95 -8.72
C ILE A 79 -3.42 7.50 -8.52
N CYS A 80 -2.26 7.29 -7.89
CA CYS A 80 -1.79 5.95 -7.58
C CYS A 80 -2.78 5.24 -6.66
N THR A 81 -3.16 4.01 -7.03
CA THR A 81 -3.98 3.14 -6.19
C THR A 81 -3.45 1.72 -6.14
N SER A 82 -3.63 1.06 -4.99
CA SER A 82 -3.48 -0.38 -4.90
C SER A 82 -4.70 -1.08 -5.53
N MET A 83 -4.53 -2.35 -5.91
CA MET A 83 -5.63 -3.24 -6.24
C MET A 83 -6.62 -3.35 -5.08
N GLY A 84 -7.92 -3.28 -5.41
CA GLY A 84 -8.98 -3.73 -4.50
C GLY A 84 -9.04 -5.27 -4.38
N PRO A 85 -9.83 -5.81 -3.45
CA PRO A 85 -10.03 -7.26 -3.32
C PRO A 85 -10.44 -7.98 -4.61
N ILE A 86 -11.35 -7.39 -5.40
CA ILE A 86 -11.81 -8.00 -6.66
C ILE A 86 -10.71 -8.00 -7.71
N GLU A 87 -9.94 -6.90 -7.81
CA GLU A 87 -8.79 -6.82 -8.72
C GLU A 87 -7.70 -7.82 -8.33
N THR A 88 -7.42 -7.98 -7.03
CA THR A 88 -6.46 -8.97 -6.54
C THR A 88 -6.88 -10.40 -6.90
N LEU A 89 -8.16 -10.73 -6.72
CA LEU A 89 -8.69 -12.04 -7.12
C LEU A 89 -8.56 -12.27 -8.64
N ARG A 90 -8.94 -11.28 -9.46
CA ARG A 90 -8.80 -11.33 -10.92
C ARG A 90 -7.34 -11.51 -11.34
N ALA A 91 -6.41 -10.79 -10.71
CA ALA A 91 -4.98 -10.93 -10.95
C ALA A 91 -4.48 -12.34 -10.60
N ARG A 92 -4.98 -12.93 -9.51
CA ARG A 92 -4.65 -14.31 -9.13
C ARG A 92 -5.18 -15.31 -10.16
N ILE A 93 -6.41 -15.18 -10.60
CA ILE A 93 -6.99 -16.01 -11.67
C ILE A 93 -6.14 -15.89 -12.94
N THR A 94 -5.69 -14.68 -13.28
CA THR A 94 -4.83 -14.47 -14.44
C THR A 94 -3.42 -15.01 -14.31
N SER A 95 -2.86 -15.08 -13.10
CA SER A 95 -1.61 -15.82 -12.88
C SER A 95 -1.72 -17.33 -13.18
N LEU A 96 -2.94 -17.86 -13.24
CA LEU A 96 -3.22 -19.26 -13.59
C LEU A 96 -3.49 -19.45 -15.09
N GLY A 97 -3.32 -18.41 -15.92
CA GLY A 97 -3.47 -18.46 -17.38
C GLY A 97 -4.85 -18.06 -17.91
N ILE A 98 -5.78 -17.63 -17.04
CA ILE A 98 -7.12 -17.20 -17.45
C ILE A 98 -7.16 -15.66 -17.60
N PRO A 99 -7.35 -15.11 -18.80
CA PRO A 99 -7.38 -13.66 -19.00
C PRO A 99 -8.63 -13.05 -18.34
N THR A 100 -8.45 -12.09 -17.44
CA THR A 100 -9.56 -11.41 -16.74
C THR A 100 -9.71 -9.93 -17.09
N GLY A 101 -8.98 -9.44 -18.10
CA GLY A 101 -9.03 -8.04 -18.55
C GLY A 101 -7.90 -7.15 -18.02
N SER A 102 -8.09 -5.84 -18.12
CA SER A 102 -7.17 -4.81 -17.63
C SER A 102 -7.42 -4.45 -16.15
N PHE A 103 -6.43 -3.79 -15.56
CA PHE A 103 -6.43 -3.27 -14.19
C PHE A 103 -6.12 -1.77 -14.26
N GLU A 104 -6.76 -0.97 -13.40
CA GLU A 104 -6.49 0.47 -13.29
C GLU A 104 -5.51 0.78 -12.14
N ALA A 105 -5.25 -0.20 -11.27
CA ALA A 105 -4.31 -0.06 -10.16
C ALA A 105 -2.89 0.25 -10.67
N SER A 106 -2.08 0.87 -9.81
CA SER A 106 -0.64 1.07 -10.03
C SER A 106 0.21 0.00 -9.33
N ALA A 107 -0.34 -0.61 -8.27
CA ALA A 107 0.32 -1.65 -7.50
C ALA A 107 -0.66 -2.73 -7.05
N ALA A 108 -0.17 -3.95 -6.87
CA ALA A 108 -0.81 -5.01 -6.09
C ALA A 108 -0.17 -5.03 -4.70
N GLN A 109 -0.93 -4.72 -3.66
CA GLN A 109 -0.46 -4.78 -2.28
C GLN A 109 -1.21 -5.89 -1.55
N VAL A 110 -0.57 -7.04 -1.37
CA VAL A 110 -1.25 -8.29 -0.99
C VAL A 110 -0.54 -9.02 0.16
N PRO A 111 -1.23 -9.90 0.89
CA PRO A 111 -0.57 -10.81 1.81
C PRO A 111 -0.02 -12.03 1.07
N ILE A 112 0.95 -12.72 1.69
CA ILE A 112 1.50 -13.98 1.15
C ILE A 112 0.38 -15.02 0.98
N ARG A 113 -0.52 -15.08 1.95
CA ARG A 113 -1.70 -15.94 1.96
C ARG A 113 -2.96 -15.17 2.33
N TRP A 114 -4.07 -15.50 1.70
CA TRP A 114 -5.40 -14.99 2.04
C TRP A 114 -6.38 -16.15 2.17
N ASN A 115 -7.03 -16.29 3.33
CA ASN A 115 -7.97 -17.38 3.63
C ASN A 115 -7.41 -18.78 3.27
N GLY A 116 -6.14 -19.04 3.62
CA GLY A 116 -5.46 -20.31 3.35
C GLY A 116 -4.85 -20.44 1.94
N ILE A 117 -5.24 -19.59 0.99
CA ILE A 117 -4.74 -19.62 -0.39
C ILE A 117 -3.40 -18.88 -0.48
N LYS A 118 -2.37 -19.51 -1.04
CA LYS A 118 -1.12 -18.83 -1.40
C LYS A 118 -1.37 -17.88 -2.56
N ILE A 119 -1.18 -16.58 -2.32
CA ILE A 119 -1.36 -15.51 -3.29
C ILE A 119 -0.03 -15.23 -3.99
N VAL A 120 1.04 -15.04 -3.21
CA VAL A 120 2.36 -14.69 -3.72
C VAL A 120 3.15 -15.94 -4.04
N ASP A 121 3.31 -16.21 -5.34
CA ASP A 121 4.21 -17.19 -5.94
C ASP A 121 4.77 -16.63 -7.26
N GLN A 122 5.73 -17.34 -7.88
CA GLN A 122 6.40 -16.84 -9.09
C GLN A 122 5.40 -16.48 -10.20
N ARG A 123 4.36 -17.29 -10.39
CA ARG A 123 3.33 -17.03 -11.41
C ARG A 123 2.60 -15.72 -11.15
N PHE A 124 2.32 -15.43 -9.88
CA PHE A 124 1.70 -14.17 -9.48
C PHE A 124 2.63 -12.99 -9.70
N VAL A 125 3.90 -13.09 -9.28
CA VAL A 125 4.92 -12.05 -9.54
C VAL A 125 4.98 -11.73 -11.03
N ASP A 126 5.19 -12.75 -11.88
CA ASP A 126 5.29 -12.55 -13.32
C ASP A 126 4.02 -11.95 -13.92
N ALA A 127 2.84 -12.32 -13.38
CA ALA A 127 1.57 -11.80 -13.86
C ALA A 127 1.35 -10.33 -13.53
N ILE A 128 1.83 -9.88 -12.37
CA ILE A 128 1.81 -8.48 -11.95
C ILE A 128 2.82 -7.67 -12.78
N HIS A 129 4.06 -8.15 -12.90
CA HIS A 129 5.12 -7.48 -13.67
C HIS A 129 4.82 -7.38 -15.16
N ARG A 130 4.24 -8.41 -15.79
CA ARG A 130 3.79 -8.34 -17.20
C ARG A 130 2.77 -7.22 -17.48
N ARG A 131 2.19 -6.63 -16.44
CA ARG A 131 1.24 -5.52 -16.54
C ARG A 131 1.85 -4.17 -16.17
N GLY A 132 3.15 -4.13 -15.89
CA GLY A 132 3.84 -2.92 -15.45
C GLY A 132 3.41 -2.45 -14.05
N LEU A 133 2.86 -3.36 -13.23
CA LEU A 133 2.41 -3.06 -11.87
C LEU A 133 3.50 -3.43 -10.88
N GLN A 134 3.58 -2.69 -9.77
CA GLN A 134 4.43 -3.06 -8.64
C GLN A 134 3.72 -4.09 -7.73
N LEU A 135 4.47 -5.00 -7.13
CA LEU A 135 4.01 -5.97 -6.15
C LEU A 135 4.62 -5.67 -4.78
N HIS A 136 3.78 -5.25 -3.82
CA HIS A 136 4.18 -5.08 -2.43
C HIS A 136 3.52 -6.15 -1.54
N VAL A 137 4.28 -6.71 -0.60
CA VAL A 137 3.78 -7.77 0.28
C VAL A 137 3.72 -7.32 1.74
N TRP A 138 2.59 -7.57 2.39
CA TRP A 138 2.34 -7.16 3.78
C TRP A 138 1.71 -8.31 4.62
N THR A 139 1.82 -8.31 5.94
CA THR A 139 2.88 -7.68 6.74
C THR A 139 3.94 -8.76 6.96
N VAL A 140 5.20 -8.47 6.60
CA VAL A 140 6.29 -9.45 6.68
C VAL A 140 7.27 -9.01 7.76
N ASN A 141 7.34 -9.76 8.86
CA ASN A 141 8.21 -9.42 10.00
C ASN A 141 9.39 -10.39 10.17
N ASP A 142 9.33 -11.56 9.53
CA ASP A 142 10.40 -12.55 9.58
C ASP A 142 11.51 -12.24 8.54
N PRO A 143 12.79 -12.10 8.95
CA PRO A 143 13.89 -11.79 8.04
C PRO A 143 14.09 -12.82 6.92
N THR A 144 13.90 -14.10 7.22
CA THR A 144 14.06 -15.17 6.22
C THR A 144 12.99 -15.03 5.13
N GLN A 145 11.75 -14.79 5.54
CA GLN A 145 10.65 -14.53 4.62
C GLN A 145 10.82 -13.24 3.81
N MET A 146 11.46 -12.21 4.37
CA MET A 146 11.82 -11.01 3.59
C MET A 146 12.77 -11.36 2.45
N GLU A 147 13.86 -12.08 2.74
CA GLU A 147 14.83 -12.54 1.74
C GLU A 147 14.17 -13.41 0.67
N GLU A 148 13.36 -14.40 1.07
CA GLU A 148 12.62 -15.28 0.14
C GLU A 148 11.71 -14.51 -0.82
N LEU A 149 11.02 -13.47 -0.32
CA LEU A 149 10.15 -12.64 -1.15
C LEU A 149 10.95 -11.74 -2.08
N LEU A 150 12.06 -11.17 -1.62
CA LEU A 150 12.96 -10.36 -2.45
C LEU A 150 13.60 -11.22 -3.55
N ASP A 151 13.97 -12.47 -3.26
CA ASP A 151 14.46 -13.43 -4.24
C ASP A 151 13.39 -13.83 -5.26
N LEU A 152 12.12 -13.90 -4.84
CA LEU A 152 10.98 -14.12 -5.73
C LEU A 152 10.72 -12.93 -6.67
N GLY A 153 11.29 -11.76 -6.36
CA GLY A 153 11.17 -10.55 -7.17
C GLY A 153 10.02 -9.62 -6.77
N VAL A 154 9.59 -9.62 -5.50
CA VAL A 154 8.65 -8.58 -5.05
C VAL A 154 9.32 -7.20 -5.04
N ASP A 155 8.56 -6.15 -5.36
CA ASP A 155 9.09 -4.78 -5.48
C ASP A 155 9.12 -4.05 -4.13
N GLY A 156 8.37 -4.52 -3.14
CA GLY A 156 8.29 -3.90 -1.83
C GLY A 156 7.80 -4.82 -0.72
N ILE A 157 8.25 -4.54 0.49
CA ILE A 157 7.82 -5.25 1.70
C ILE A 157 7.29 -4.22 2.69
N MET A 158 6.09 -4.46 3.22
CA MET A 158 5.55 -3.70 4.35
C MET A 158 5.76 -4.51 5.63
N THR A 159 6.38 -3.89 6.62
CA THR A 159 6.88 -4.56 7.83
C THR A 159 6.77 -3.65 9.04
N ASP A 160 6.59 -4.26 10.21
CA ASP A 160 6.74 -3.59 11.51
C ASP A 160 8.22 -3.54 11.94
N GLN A 161 9.12 -4.15 11.17
CA GLN A 161 10.57 -4.23 11.42
C GLN A 161 11.39 -3.49 10.34
N PRO A 162 11.17 -2.18 10.11
CA PRO A 162 11.80 -1.45 8.99
C PRO A 162 13.33 -1.40 9.09
N ALA A 163 13.89 -1.40 10.30
CA ALA A 163 15.33 -1.41 10.50
C ALA A 163 15.98 -2.73 10.02
N ILE A 164 15.29 -3.85 10.17
CA ILE A 164 15.76 -5.15 9.69
C ILE A 164 15.69 -5.19 8.17
N LEU A 165 14.54 -4.82 7.58
CA LEU A 165 14.37 -4.77 6.13
C LEU A 165 15.42 -3.86 5.47
N LYS A 166 15.71 -2.69 6.05
CA LYS A 166 16.77 -1.79 5.56
C LYS A 166 18.14 -2.47 5.53
N ARG A 167 18.52 -3.20 6.58
CA ARG A 167 19.81 -3.92 6.62
C ARG A 167 19.89 -4.99 5.52
N ILE A 168 18.82 -5.75 5.31
CA ILE A 168 18.70 -6.74 4.24
C ILE A 168 18.87 -6.08 2.87
N LEU A 169 18.13 -5.00 2.60
CA LEU A 169 18.22 -4.29 1.32
C LEU A 169 19.62 -3.72 1.07
N ILE A 170 20.29 -3.20 2.11
CA ILE A 170 21.69 -2.73 2.01
C ILE A 170 22.62 -3.91 1.68
N SER A 171 22.52 -5.05 2.37
CA SER A 171 23.39 -6.21 2.08
C SER A 171 23.17 -6.77 0.68
N ARG A 172 21.97 -6.60 0.12
CA ARG A 172 21.61 -7.00 -1.24
C ARG A 172 21.94 -5.94 -2.31
N GLN A 173 22.47 -4.77 -1.94
CA GLN A 173 22.66 -3.63 -2.85
C GLN A 173 21.36 -3.18 -3.54
N GLN A 174 20.23 -3.33 -2.84
CA GLN A 174 18.88 -2.96 -3.29
C GLN A 174 18.31 -1.76 -2.53
N TRP A 175 19.08 -1.17 -1.61
CA TRP A 175 18.72 0.08 -0.96
C TRP A 175 19.04 1.26 -1.88
N ALA A 176 18.04 2.08 -2.20
CA ALA A 176 18.26 3.32 -2.94
C ALA A 176 18.86 4.39 -2.00
N ASP A 177 19.90 5.07 -2.49
CA ASP A 177 20.52 6.23 -1.82
C ASP A 177 19.59 7.44 -1.75
#